data_AF-C2FWE4-F1
#
_entry.id   AF-C2FWE4-F1
#
_cell.length_a   1.000
_cell.length_b   1.000
_cell.length_c   1.000
_cell.angle_alpha   90.00
_cell.angle_beta   90.00
_cell.angle_gamma   90.00
#
_symmetry.space_group_name_H-M   'P 1'
#
loop_
_entity.id
_entity.type
_entity.pdbx_description
1 polymer ?
#
loop_
_entity_poly.entity_id
_entity_poly.type
_entity_poly.pdbx_seq_one_letter_code
_entity_poly.pdbx_strand_id
1 'polypeptide(L)'
;INEIQIKIKRGRLLPTGIFKLLFGKGKLKTLRVLMLGVLDDYRKMGIEACLYGRIIKNASPAGIKGAECSWMLEHNYMMNHAIEQINGKLYKRYRFYEKAI
;
A
#
# COMPACT_ATOMS: atom_id res chain seq x y z
N ILE A 1 7.02 5.27 4.51
CA ILE A 1 7.36 5.77 5.88
C ILE A 1 7.49 4.63 6.87
N ASN A 2 6.53 3.71 6.95
CA ASN A 2 6.53 2.57 7.87
C ASN A 2 7.84 1.76 7.84
N GLU A 3 8.40 1.53 6.64
CA GLU A 3 9.69 0.85 6.46
C GLU A 3 10.84 1.49 7.27
N ILE A 4 10.85 2.82 7.40
CA ILE A 4 11.85 3.54 8.18
C ILE A 4 11.56 3.40 9.68
N GLN A 5 10.28 3.45 10.06
CA GLN A 5 9.84 3.40 11.45
C GLN A 5 10.19 2.07 12.14
N ILE A 6 10.25 0.96 11.40
CA ILE A 6 10.72 -0.34 11.92
C ILE A 6 12.11 -0.22 12.56
N LYS A 7 12.95 0.68 12.06
CA LYS A 7 14.32 0.90 12.54
C LYS A 7 14.39 1.88 13.74
N ILE A 8 13.27 2.44 14.17
CA ILE A 8 13.18 3.40 15.28
C ILE A 8 12.78 2.64 16.55
N LYS A 9 13.72 2.47 17.48
CA LYS A 9 13.49 1.76 18.74
C LYS A 9 12.37 2.42 19.54
N ARG A 10 11.35 1.65 19.91
CA ARG A 10 10.20 2.09 20.72
C ARG A 10 9.45 3.31 20.15
N GLY A 11 9.57 3.58 18.84
CA GLY A 11 8.97 4.76 18.20
C GLY A 11 9.53 6.11 18.67
N ARG A 12 10.60 6.15 19.48
CA ARG A 12 11.16 7.40 20.01
C ARG A 12 11.88 8.18 18.92
N LEU A 13 11.39 9.38 18.61
CA LEU A 13 12.00 10.26 17.62
C LEU A 13 13.23 10.99 18.14
N LEU A 14 13.26 11.34 19.43
CA LEU A 14 14.39 12.04 20.03
C LEU A 14 15.22 11.09 20.92
N PRO A 15 16.56 11.29 20.97
CA PRO A 15 17.31 12.35 20.27
C PRO A 15 17.69 12.01 18.81
N THR A 16 17.74 10.72 18.43
CA THR A 16 18.33 10.31 17.13
C THR A 16 17.36 9.67 16.13
N GLY A 17 16.14 9.32 16.54
CA GLY A 17 15.13 8.69 15.66
C GLY A 17 14.68 9.58 14.50
N ILE A 18 14.69 10.91 14.68
CA ILE A 18 14.31 11.89 13.67
C ILE A 18 15.24 11.85 12.44
N PHE A 19 16.54 11.65 12.65
CA PHE A 19 17.51 11.54 11.56
C PHE A 19 17.28 10.30 10.71
N LYS A 20 16.77 9.20 11.31
CA LYS A 20 16.38 8.01 10.54
C LYS A 20 15.22 8.31 9.59
N LEU A 21 14.24 9.10 10.03
CA LEU A 21 13.12 9.55 9.16
C LEU A 21 13.60 10.44 8.03
N LEU A 22 14.38 11.48 8.35
CA LEU A 22 14.83 12.48 7.38
C LEU A 22 15.72 11.84 6.30
N PHE A 23 16.73 11.06 6.70
CA PHE A 23 17.68 10.46 5.76
C PHE A 23 17.21 9.12 5.16
N GLY A 24 16.15 8.52 5.70
CA GLY A 24 15.57 7.28 5.21
C GLY A 24 14.61 7.45 4.04
N LYS A 25 14.07 8.66 3.81
CA LYS A 25 13.01 8.91 2.83
C LYS A 25 13.38 8.47 1.40
N GLY A 26 14.59 8.77 0.94
CA GLY A 26 15.07 8.38 -0.40
C GLY A 26 15.44 6.90 -0.53
N LYS A 27 15.43 6.13 0.56
CA LYS A 27 15.84 4.72 0.59
C LYS A 27 14.65 3.75 0.61
N LEU A 28 13.42 4.26 0.57
CA LEU A 28 12.21 3.45 0.60
C LEU A 28 12.18 2.50 -0.61
N LYS A 29 11.81 1.24 -0.36
CA LYS A 29 11.66 0.22 -1.41
C LYS A 29 10.21 -0.18 -1.65
N THR A 30 9.29 0.40 -0.89
CA THR A 30 7.88 0.08 -0.94
C THR A 30 7.02 1.34 -1.03
N LEU A 31 5.90 1.25 -1.75
CA LEU A 31 4.86 2.28 -1.78
C LEU A 31 3.54 1.75 -1.24
N ARG A 32 2.63 2.66 -0.92
CA ARG A 32 1.24 2.34 -0.55
C ARG A 32 0.31 2.93 -1.58
N VAL A 33 -0.55 2.11 -2.16
CA VAL A 33 -1.69 2.57 -2.93
C VAL A 33 -2.77 2.96 -1.92
N LEU A 34 -2.95 4.27 -1.72
CA LEU A 34 -3.90 4.80 -0.74
C LEU A 34 -5.34 4.60 -1.22
N MET A 35 -5.59 4.95 -2.48
CA MET A 35 -6.89 4.83 -3.12
C MET A 35 -6.70 4.52 -4.59
N LEU A 36 -7.57 3.68 -5.11
CA LEU A 36 -7.72 3.44 -6.53
C LEU A 36 -9.20 3.18 -6.81
N GLY A 37 -9.73 3.78 -7.86
CA GLY A 37 -11.13 3.62 -8.21
C GLY A 37 -11.38 3.94 -9.66
N VAL A 38 -12.39 3.27 -10.21
CA VAL A 38 -12.97 3.53 -11.52
C VAL A 38 -14.46 3.74 -11.30
N LEU A 39 -15.00 4.74 -11.98
CA LEU A 39 -16.44 5.02 -11.99
C LEU A 39 -17.20 3.77 -12.44
N ASP A 40 -18.37 3.53 -11.83
CA ASP A 40 -19.14 2.30 -11.99
C ASP A 40 -19.41 1.96 -13.47
N ASP A 41 -19.74 2.96 -14.28
CA ASP A 41 -20.02 2.83 -15.72
C ASP A 41 -18.81 2.37 -16.55
N TYR A 42 -17.60 2.51 -16.00
CA TYR A 42 -16.34 2.22 -16.70
C TYR A 42 -15.59 1.01 -16.12
N ARG A 43 -16.18 0.31 -15.15
CA ARG A 43 -15.60 -0.91 -14.57
C ARG A 43 -15.59 -2.05 -15.58
N LYS A 44 -14.68 -3.01 -15.40
CA LYS A 44 -14.53 -4.21 -16.27
C LYS A 44 -14.10 -3.91 -17.72
N MET A 45 -13.74 -2.66 -18.02
CA MET A 45 -13.17 -2.26 -19.31
C MET A 45 -11.63 -2.34 -19.35
N GLY A 46 -11.00 -2.83 -18.28
CA GLY A 46 -9.53 -2.95 -18.17
C GLY A 46 -8.82 -1.68 -17.71
N ILE A 47 -9.56 -0.62 -17.38
CA ILE A 47 -9.01 0.66 -16.91
C ILE A 47 -8.21 0.47 -15.62
N GLU A 48 -8.70 -0.38 -14.71
CA GLU A 48 -8.03 -0.73 -13.45
C GLU A 48 -6.61 -1.27 -13.72
N ALA A 49 -6.46 -2.14 -14.70
CA ALA A 49 -5.17 -2.70 -15.09
C ALA A 49 -4.23 -1.62 -15.66
N CYS A 50 -4.75 -0.68 -16.46
CA CYS A 50 -3.97 0.45 -16.96
C CYS A 50 -3.48 1.35 -15.81
N LEU A 51 -4.30 1.57 -14.79
CA LEU A 51 -3.92 2.35 -13.62
C LEU A 51 -2.77 1.67 -12.85
N TYR A 52 -2.88 0.36 -12.57
CA TYR A 52 -1.79 -0.39 -11.96
C TYR A 52 -0.52 -0.37 -12.80
N GLY A 53 -0.64 -0.61 -14.10
CA GLY A 53 0.49 -0.57 -15.04
C GLY A 53 1.21 0.77 -15.04
N ARG A 54 0.46 1.88 -14.98
CA ARG A 54 1.04 3.22 -14.87
C ARG A 54 1.73 3.46 -13.53
N ILE A 55 1.15 3.00 -12.41
CA ILE A 55 1.80 3.08 -11.10
C ILE A 55 3.12 2.30 -11.11
N ILE A 56 3.12 1.06 -11.60
CA ILE A 56 4.31 0.20 -11.67
C ILE A 56 5.39 0.84 -12.55
N LYS A 57 5.00 1.32 -13.74
CA LYS A 57 5.91 2.00 -14.68
C LYS A 57 6.57 3.21 -14.04
N ASN A 58 5.83 4.02 -13.30
CA ASN A 58 6.37 5.22 -12.65
C ASN A 58 7.20 4.88 -11.39
N ALA A 59 6.88 3.79 -10.69
CA ALA A 59 7.56 3.38 -9.47
C ALA A 59 8.91 2.67 -9.74
N SER A 60 9.02 1.96 -10.86
CA SER A 60 10.22 1.16 -11.19
C SER A 60 11.51 1.99 -11.28
N PRO A 61 11.56 3.15 -11.99
CA PRO A 61 12.76 4.00 -12.04
C PRO A 61 13.18 4.56 -10.67
N ALA A 62 12.24 4.71 -9.73
CA ALA A 62 12.52 5.15 -8.37
C ALA A 62 13.09 4.02 -7.48
N GLY A 63 13.31 2.82 -8.04
CA GLY A 63 13.86 1.67 -7.31
C GLY A 63 12.90 1.06 -6.29
N ILE A 64 11.59 1.30 -6.46
CA ILE A 64 10.52 0.67 -5.69
C ILE A 64 10.39 -0.79 -6.14
N LYS A 65 10.32 -1.70 -5.18
CA LYS A 65 10.28 -3.16 -5.38
C LYS A 65 8.94 -3.79 -5.06
N GLY A 66 8.02 -3.04 -4.45
CA GLY A 66 6.71 -3.56 -4.08
C GLY A 66 5.74 -2.48 -3.65
N ALA A 67 4.48 -2.86 -3.55
CA ALA A 67 3.39 -2.02 -3.12
C ALA A 67 2.49 -2.75 -2.13
N GLU A 68 1.89 -2.02 -1.19
CA GLU A 68 0.75 -2.50 -0.40
C GLU A 68 -0.54 -1.78 -0.81
N CYS A 69 -1.67 -2.47 -0.72
CA CYS A 69 -2.99 -1.97 -1.15
C CYS A 69 -3.87 -1.55 0.04
N SER A 70 -3.27 -0.94 1.07
CA SER A 70 -3.97 -0.42 2.25
C SER A 70 -4.98 -1.43 2.84
N TRP A 71 -6.15 -0.97 3.28
CA TRP A 71 -7.22 -1.82 3.79
C TRP A 71 -8.25 -2.04 2.71
N MET A 72 -8.51 -3.30 2.37
CA MET A 72 -9.56 -3.69 1.46
C MET A 72 -10.63 -4.48 2.21
N LEU A 73 -11.89 -4.14 1.93
CA LEU A 73 -13.02 -4.90 2.42
C LEU A 73 -12.97 -6.32 1.85
N GLU A 74 -13.19 -7.32 2.70
CA GLU A 74 -13.11 -8.73 2.30
C GLU A 74 -14.12 -9.08 1.19
N HIS A 75 -15.29 -8.44 1.20
CA HIS A 75 -16.33 -8.66 0.19
C HIS A 75 -16.13 -7.85 -1.11
N ASN A 76 -15.08 -7.03 -1.21
CA ASN A 76 -14.74 -6.35 -2.46
C ASN A 76 -14.00 -7.31 -3.41
N TYR A 77 -14.76 -8.27 -3.96
CA TYR A 77 -14.24 -9.32 -4.83
C TYR A 77 -13.46 -8.75 -6.01
N MET A 78 -13.99 -7.73 -6.69
CA MET A 78 -13.37 -7.13 -7.87
C MET A 78 -11.96 -6.59 -7.56
N MET A 79 -11.81 -5.85 -6.45
CA MET A 79 -10.53 -5.29 -6.06
C MET A 79 -9.55 -6.36 -5.54
N ASN A 80 -10.03 -7.29 -4.71
CA ASN A 80 -9.20 -8.36 -4.17
C ASN A 80 -8.67 -9.27 -5.30
N HIS A 81 -9.55 -9.63 -6.24
CA HIS A 81 -9.16 -10.45 -7.39
C HIS A 81 -8.18 -9.70 -8.30
N ALA A 82 -8.39 -8.41 -8.57
CA ALA A 82 -7.44 -7.62 -9.35
C ALA A 82 -6.04 -7.56 -8.71
N ILE A 83 -5.96 -7.44 -7.38
CA ILE A 83 -4.70 -7.45 -6.63
C ILE A 83 -4.00 -8.81 -6.75
N GLU A 84 -4.73 -9.92 -6.66
CA GLU A 84 -4.18 -11.26 -6.83
C GLU A 84 -3.61 -11.47 -8.24
N GLN A 85 -4.31 -11.00 -9.27
CA GLN A 85 -3.86 -11.07 -10.67
C GLN A 85 -2.55 -10.32 -10.93
N ILE A 86 -2.22 -9.30 -10.13
CA ILE A 86 -0.95 -8.56 -10.21
C ILE A 86 0.12 -9.06 -9.22
N ASN A 87 0.04 -10.33 -8.80
CA ASN A 87 0.94 -10.98 -7.84
C ASN A 87 0.87 -10.43 -6.41
N GLY A 88 -0.22 -9.74 -6.06
CA GLY A 88 -0.50 -9.33 -4.69
C GLY A 88 -0.71 -10.56 -3.80
N LYS A 89 -0.20 -10.50 -2.57
CA LYS A 89 -0.36 -11.56 -1.57
C LYS A 89 -1.05 -10.98 -0.34
N LEU A 90 -2.11 -11.66 0.12
CA LEU A 90 -2.76 -11.33 1.38
C LEU A 90 -1.79 -11.60 2.54
N TYR A 91 -1.32 -10.55 3.21
CA TYR A 91 -0.37 -10.67 4.31
C TYR A 91 -1.03 -10.52 5.70
N LYS A 92 -2.18 -9.84 5.78
CA LYS A 92 -2.85 -9.56 7.05
C LYS A 92 -4.35 -9.37 6.85
N ARG A 93 -5.12 -9.91 7.80
CA ARG A 93 -6.58 -9.82 7.84
C ARG A 93 -6.99 -9.21 9.17
N TYR A 94 -7.77 -8.14 9.10
CA TYR A 94 -8.33 -7.45 10.27
C TYR A 94 -9.83 -7.77 10.38
N ARG A 95 -10.34 -7.77 11.61
CA ARG A 95 -11.76 -7.92 11.94
C ARG A 95 -12.14 -6.80 12.89
N PHE A 96 -13.24 -6.13 12.60
CA PHE A 96 -13.83 -5.16 13.50
C PHE A 96 -14.86 -5.88 14.36
N TYR A 97 -14.80 -5.66 15.67
CA TYR A 97 -15.79 -6.14 16.62
C TYR A 97 -16.37 -4.91 17.30
N GLU A 98 -17.68 -4.93 17.48
CA GLU A 98 -18.40 -3.92 18.23
C GLU A 98 -18.95 -4.56 19.50
N LYS A 99 -18.92 -3.83 20.61
CA LYS A 99 -19.55 -4.22 21.87
C LYS A 99 -20.52 -3.11 22.22
N ALA A 100 -21.78 -3.46 22.47
CA ALA A 100 -22.73 -2.52 23.05
C ALA A 100 -22.19 -2.04 24.40
N ILE A 101 -22.13 -0.71 24.57
CA ILE A 101 -21.73 -0.06 25.81
C ILE A 101 -22.96 0.04 26.71
#